data_AF-A0A7S3H276-F1
#
_entry.id   AF-A0A7S3H276-F1
#
_cell.length_a   1.000
_cell.length_b   1.000
_cell.length_c   1.000
_cell.angle_alpha   90.00
_cell.angle_beta   90.00
_cell.angle_gamma   90.00
#
_symmetry.space_group_name_H-M   'P 1'
#
loop_
_entity.id
_entity.type
_entity.pdbx_description
1 polymer ?
#
loop_
_entity_poly.entity_id
_entity_poly.type
_entity_poly.pdbx_seq_one_letter_code
_entity_poly.pdbx_strand_id
1 'polypeptide(L)'
;DILSQRVPAFVESVLQSKHKLSLGFDLRDAAVMVATLKQLIFDSESAVLEEVYETQLRPTDQSLTQEDLGQVLETYMVLWMMGGDEEGVDSLLEDRKLLEDTLPQWQAVVGFVKG
;
A
#
# COMPACT_ATOMS: atom_id res chain seq x y z
N ASP A 1 -1.98 -9.31 -4.75
CA ASP A 1 -2.84 -8.18 -4.36
C ASP A 1 -3.84 -8.56 -3.26
N ILE A 2 -3.61 -8.05 -2.04
CA ILE A 2 -4.49 -8.25 -0.87
C ILE A 2 -5.88 -7.65 -1.10
N LEU A 3 -5.99 -6.59 -1.91
CA LEU A 3 -7.27 -5.99 -2.27
C LEU A 3 -8.13 -6.99 -3.05
N SER A 4 -7.56 -7.58 -4.09
CA SER A 4 -8.24 -8.61 -4.90
C SER A 4 -8.69 -9.84 -4.09
N GLN A 5 -8.01 -10.19 -3.00
CA GLN A 5 -8.36 -11.33 -2.15
C GLN A 5 -9.41 -11.00 -1.07
N ARG A 6 -9.38 -9.79 -0.50
CA ARG A 6 -10.26 -9.39 0.61
C ARG A 6 -11.52 -8.66 0.18
N VAL A 7 -11.52 -8.01 -0.99
CA VAL A 7 -12.67 -7.28 -1.54
C VAL A 7 -13.89 -8.18 -1.80
N PRO A 8 -13.77 -9.41 -2.35
CA PRO A 8 -14.93 -10.28 -2.57
C PRO A 8 -15.63 -10.71 -1.28
N ALA A 9 -14.86 -11.15 -0.28
CA ALA A 9 -15.39 -11.52 1.04
C ALA A 9 -16.00 -10.32 1.79
N PHE A 10 -15.50 -9.11 1.54
CA PHE A 10 -16.07 -7.87 2.04
C PHE A 10 -17.42 -7.54 1.41
N VAL A 11 -17.55 -7.67 0.08
CA VAL A 11 -18.81 -7.51 -0.64
C VAL A 11 -19.85 -8.50 -0.12
N GLU A 12 -19.48 -9.76 0.10
CA GLU A 12 -20.38 -10.74 0.70
C GLU A 12 -20.79 -10.38 2.14
N SER A 13 -19.83 -10.07 3.02
CA SER A 13 -20.11 -9.81 4.43
C SER A 13 -20.91 -8.52 4.68
N VAL A 14 -20.65 -7.46 3.90
CA VAL A 14 -21.31 -6.16 4.08
C VAL A 14 -22.53 -5.98 3.20
N LEU A 15 -22.59 -6.55 1.99
CA LEU A 15 -23.73 -6.34 1.08
C LEU A 15 -24.68 -7.54 1.01
N GLN A 16 -24.23 -8.77 1.30
CA GLN A 16 -25.06 -9.98 1.23
C GLN A 16 -25.47 -10.56 2.58
N SER A 17 -25.15 -9.90 3.70
CA SER A 17 -25.61 -10.33 5.01
C SER A 17 -27.14 -10.51 5.03
N LYS A 18 -27.62 -11.69 5.50
CA LYS A 18 -29.03 -12.13 5.44
C LYS A 18 -30.05 -11.14 6.02
N HIS A 19 -29.62 -10.15 6.81
CA HIS A 19 -30.45 -9.09 7.38
C HIS A 19 -30.72 -7.90 6.42
N LYS A 20 -29.89 -7.66 5.39
CA LYS A 20 -30.04 -6.51 4.49
C LYS A 20 -31.08 -6.69 3.39
N LEU A 21 -31.40 -7.94 3.04
CA LEU A 21 -32.46 -8.26 2.08
C LEU A 21 -33.87 -7.90 2.63
N SER A 22 -34.02 -7.69 3.94
CA SER A 22 -35.31 -7.37 4.57
C SER A 22 -35.40 -5.97 5.20
N LEU A 23 -34.30 -5.38 5.69
CA LEU A 23 -34.29 -4.09 6.42
C LEU A 23 -33.58 -2.92 5.70
N GLY A 24 -32.88 -3.17 4.59
CA GLY A 24 -32.14 -2.14 3.85
C GLY A 24 -30.76 -1.84 4.44
N PHE A 25 -30.09 -0.81 3.91
CA PHE A 25 -28.75 -0.37 4.31
C PHE A 25 -28.88 0.85 5.24
N ASP A 26 -28.49 0.70 6.51
CA ASP A 26 -28.65 1.76 7.51
C ASP A 26 -27.35 2.54 7.81
N LEU A 27 -27.41 3.53 8.69
CA LEU A 27 -26.23 4.36 9.03
C LEU A 27 -25.13 3.54 9.72
N ARG A 28 -25.51 2.51 10.49
CA ARG A 28 -24.55 1.62 11.15
C ARG A 28 -23.80 0.78 10.12
N ASP A 29 -24.50 0.31 9.11
CA ASP A 29 -23.91 -0.38 7.97
C ASP A 29 -22.90 0.50 7.22
N ALA A 30 -23.23 1.78 7.00
CA ALA A 30 -22.31 2.75 6.40
C ALA A 30 -21.05 2.92 7.25
N ALA A 31 -21.19 3.05 8.58
CA ALA A 31 -20.07 3.20 9.49
C ALA A 31 -19.16 1.95 9.49
N VAL A 32 -19.74 0.75 9.45
CA VAL A 32 -18.99 -0.52 9.34
C VAL A 32 -18.25 -0.59 8.00
N MET A 33 -18.90 -0.21 6.90
CA MET A 33 -18.26 -0.17 5.57
C MET A 33 -17.05 0.76 5.55
N VAL A 34 -17.19 1.98 6.08
CA VAL A 34 -16.08 2.95 6.16
C VAL A 34 -14.95 2.42 7.04
N ALA A 35 -15.26 1.83 8.20
CA ALA A 35 -14.25 1.26 9.09
C ALA A 35 -13.48 0.11 8.41
N THR A 36 -14.17 -0.79 7.71
CA THR A 36 -13.54 -1.90 7.01
C THR A 36 -12.75 -1.47 5.79
N LEU A 37 -13.22 -0.48 5.02
CA LEU A 37 -12.44 0.11 3.93
C LEU A 37 -11.16 0.76 4.47
N LYS A 38 -11.25 1.49 5.58
CA LYS A 38 -10.08 2.06 6.25
C LYS A 38 -9.09 0.99 6.70
N GLN A 39 -9.57 -0.10 7.30
CA GLN A 39 -8.74 -1.24 7.67
C GLN A 39 -8.09 -1.90 6.45
N LEU A 40 -8.83 -2.06 5.36
CA LEU A 40 -8.32 -2.66 4.13
C LEU A 40 -7.23 -1.81 3.48
N ILE A 41 -7.42 -0.50 3.44
CA ILE A 41 -6.40 0.46 2.97
C ILE A 41 -5.15 0.35 3.86
N PHE A 42 -5.32 0.39 5.17
CA PHE A 42 -4.22 0.26 6.13
C PHE A 42 -3.46 -1.07 6.00
N ASP A 43 -4.19 -2.18 5.87
CA ASP A 43 -3.60 -3.51 5.68
C ASP A 43 -2.86 -3.60 4.32
N SER A 44 -3.37 -2.95 3.26
CA SER A 44 -2.70 -2.91 1.96
C SER A 44 -1.41 -2.08 1.99
N GLU A 45 -1.40 -0.95 2.70
CA GLU A 45 -0.21 -0.12 2.89
C GLU A 45 0.84 -0.82 3.76
N SER A 46 0.40 -1.55 4.79
CA SER A 46 1.30 -2.30 5.67
C SER A 46 2.01 -3.45 4.93
N ALA A 47 1.31 -4.13 4.02
CA ALA A 47 1.88 -5.22 3.23
C ALA A 47 2.98 -4.74 2.27
N VAL A 48 2.78 -3.59 1.62
CA VAL A 48 3.82 -2.98 0.76
C VAL A 48 5.04 -2.59 1.58
N LEU A 49 4.86 -2.10 2.81
CA LEU A 49 5.98 -1.79 3.68
C LEU A 49 6.73 -3.05 4.14
N GLU A 50 6.02 -4.12 4.48
CA GLU A 50 6.61 -5.42 4.84
C GLU A 50 7.46 -5.97 3.68
N GLU A 51 6.95 -5.91 2.46
CA GLU A 51 7.66 -6.29 1.23
C GLU A 51 8.96 -5.48 1.04
N VAL A 52 8.94 -4.16 1.30
CA VAL A 52 10.15 -3.32 1.23
C VAL A 52 11.22 -3.80 2.22
N TYR A 53 10.84 -4.12 3.45
CA TYR A 53 11.79 -4.60 4.46
C TYR A 53 12.37 -5.97 4.09
N GLU A 54 11.54 -6.87 3.55
CA GLU A 54 11.99 -8.17 3.05
C GLU A 54 12.96 -8.04 1.89
N THR A 55 12.63 -7.24 0.86
CA THR A 55 13.48 -7.01 -0.31
C THR A 55 14.80 -6.34 0.04
N GLN A 56 14.81 -5.44 1.03
CA GLN A 56 16.05 -4.80 1.50
C GLN A 56 16.83 -5.64 2.54
N LEU A 57 16.33 -6.83 2.91
CA LEU A 57 16.90 -7.69 3.96
C LEU A 57 17.10 -6.94 5.29
N ARG A 58 16.23 -5.98 5.60
CA ARG A 58 16.34 -5.15 6.80
C ARG A 58 15.47 -5.73 7.92
N PRO A 59 16.03 -5.96 9.12
CA PRO A 59 15.25 -6.40 10.26
C PRO A 59 14.30 -5.29 10.76
N THR A 60 13.03 -5.64 10.99
CA THR A 60 11.99 -4.74 11.51
C THR A 60 12.16 -4.41 13.00
N ASP A 61 13.05 -5.13 13.70
CA ASP A 61 13.33 -4.97 15.13
C ASP A 61 14.54 -4.08 15.44
N GLN A 62 15.20 -3.53 14.41
CA GLN A 62 16.34 -2.64 14.57
C GLN A 62 16.00 -1.18 14.24
N SER A 63 16.65 -0.26 14.96
CA SER A 63 16.52 1.17 14.67
C SER A 63 17.22 1.50 13.34
N LEU A 64 16.48 2.16 12.44
CA LEU A 64 17.00 2.67 11.18
C LEU A 64 17.65 4.05 11.39
N THR A 65 18.73 4.31 10.65
CA THR A 65 19.24 5.68 10.52
C THR A 65 18.29 6.50 9.65
N GLN A 66 18.41 7.83 9.67
CA GLN A 66 17.60 8.70 8.81
C GLN A 66 17.85 8.41 7.31
N GLU A 67 19.07 8.02 6.95
CA GLU A 67 19.42 7.64 5.58
C GLU A 67 18.76 6.32 5.18
N ASP A 68 18.81 5.33 6.06
CA ASP A 68 18.15 4.03 5.84
C ASP A 68 16.63 4.18 5.75
N LEU A 69 16.03 5.02 6.60
CA LEU A 69 14.60 5.32 6.54
C LEU A 69 14.24 6.00 5.22
N GLY A 70 15.07 6.90 4.72
CA GLY A 70 14.89 7.51 3.40
C GLY A 70 14.88 6.48 2.28
N GLN A 71 15.78 5.50 2.31
CA GLN A 71 15.81 4.42 1.30
C GLN A 71 14.57 3.52 1.37
N VAL A 72 14.14 3.14 2.57
CA VAL A 72 12.91 2.35 2.77
C VAL A 72 11.70 3.11 2.22
N LEU A 73 11.58 4.40 2.53
CA LEU A 73 10.47 5.22 2.07
C LEU A 73 10.51 5.49 0.55
N GLU A 74 11.69 5.66 -0.04
CA GLU A 74 11.84 5.77 -1.50
C GLU A 74 11.37 4.48 -2.18
N THR A 75 11.85 3.31 -1.75
CA THR A 75 11.43 2.01 -2.32
C THR A 75 9.94 1.77 -2.13
N TYR A 76 9.40 2.09 -0.95
CA TYR A 76 7.97 2.02 -0.67
C TYR A 76 7.14 2.87 -1.64
N MET A 77 7.59 4.09 -1.94
CA MET A 77 6.91 4.97 -2.90
C MET A 77 6.95 4.43 -4.33
N VAL A 78 8.05 3.82 -4.76
CA VAL A 78 8.14 3.18 -6.09
C VAL A 78 7.16 2.01 -6.18
N LEU A 79 7.17 1.09 -5.20
CA LEU A 79 6.25 -0.05 -5.15
C LEU A 79 4.78 0.40 -5.15
N TRP A 80 4.46 1.43 -4.35
CA TRP A 80 3.12 1.98 -4.26
C TRP A 80 2.66 2.60 -5.59
N MET A 81 3.53 3.33 -6.29
CA MET A 81 3.21 3.94 -7.59
C MET A 81 3.08 2.92 -8.73
N MET A 82 3.84 1.82 -8.66
CA MET A 82 3.83 0.76 -9.67
C MET A 82 2.70 -0.26 -9.47
N GLY A 83 1.96 -0.18 -8.35
CA GLY A 83 0.79 -1.03 -8.11
C GLY A 83 1.09 -2.52 -8.01
N GLY A 84 2.31 -2.89 -7.62
CA GLY A 84 2.73 -4.29 -7.47
C GLY A 84 3.25 -4.97 -8.76
N ASP A 85 3.68 -4.21 -9.78
CA ASP A 85 4.46 -4.76 -10.90
C ASP A 85 5.92 -5.03 -10.47
N GLU A 86 6.14 -6.16 -9.81
CA GLU A 86 7.43 -6.55 -9.21
C GLU A 86 8.60 -6.53 -10.23
N GLU A 87 8.40 -6.96 -11.48
CA GLU A 87 9.45 -7.00 -12.51
C GLU A 87 9.90 -5.60 -12.97
N GLY A 88 8.96 -4.65 -13.03
CA GLY A 88 9.25 -3.25 -13.36
C GLY A 88 9.92 -2.50 -12.22
N VAL A 89 9.59 -2.85 -10.97
CA VAL A 89 10.10 -2.21 -9.76
C VAL A 89 11.60 -2.43 -9.58
N ASP A 90 12.09 -3.67 -9.70
CA ASP A 90 13.52 -3.97 -9.54
C ASP A 90 14.37 -3.22 -10.58
N SER A 91 13.92 -3.23 -11.84
CA SER A 91 14.59 -2.51 -12.93
C SER A 91 14.64 -1.00 -12.72
N LEU A 92 13.60 -0.43 -12.10
CA LEU A 92 13.54 1.00 -11.75
C LEU A 92 14.42 1.34 -10.55
N LEU A 93 14.47 0.48 -9.54
CA LEU A 93 15.31 0.67 -8.35
C LEU A 93 16.80 0.56 -8.68
N GLU A 94 17.17 -0.26 -9.66
CA GLU A 94 18.55 -0.39 -10.13
C GLU A 94 19.02 0.81 -10.98
N ASP A 95 18.13 1.43 -11.76
CA ASP A 95 18.44 2.58 -12.61
C ASP A 95 17.66 3.84 -12.23
N ARG A 96 18.33 4.71 -11.46
CA ARG A 96 17.78 6.00 -11.04
C ARG A 96 17.40 6.92 -12.21
N LYS A 97 18.04 6.81 -13.37
CA LYS A 97 17.66 7.59 -14.55
C LYS A 97 16.34 7.09 -15.14
N LEU A 98 16.14 5.78 -15.14
CA LEU A 98 14.88 5.16 -15.57
C LEU A 98 13.72 5.63 -14.69
N LEU A 99 13.94 5.80 -13.38
CA LEU A 99 12.96 6.39 -12.45
C LEU A 99 12.60 7.83 -12.80
N GLU A 100 13.58 8.67 -13.11
CA GLU A 100 13.33 10.08 -13.48
C GLU A 100 12.62 10.21 -14.83
N ASP A 101 12.92 9.32 -15.78
CA ASP A 101 12.26 9.28 -17.08
C ASP A 101 10.82 8.75 -16.99
N THR A 102 10.58 7.76 -16.13
CA THR A 102 9.26 7.12 -15.94
C THR A 102 8.36 7.96 -15.03
N LEU A 103 8.93 8.62 -14.02
CA LEU A 103 8.24 9.45 -13.04
C LEU A 103 8.85 10.87 -13.04
N PRO A 104 8.37 11.78 -13.91
CA PRO A 104 8.97 13.12 -14.08
C PRO A 104 9.04 13.98 -12.82
N GLN A 105 8.29 13.65 -11.77
CA GLN A 105 8.26 14.35 -10.48
C GLN A 105 8.96 13.56 -9.36
N TRP A 106 9.76 12.55 -9.70
CA TRP A 106 10.44 11.69 -8.73
C TRP A 106 11.26 12.48 -7.70
N GLN A 107 11.98 13.52 -8.14
CA GLN A 107 12.75 14.37 -7.23
C GLN A 107 11.88 15.13 -6.20
N ALA A 108 10.65 15.50 -6.56
CA ALA A 108 9.70 16.10 -5.62
C ALA A 108 9.23 15.08 -4.58
N VAL A 109 9.03 13.82 -4.98
CA VAL A 109 8.67 12.72 -4.07
C VAL A 109 9.82 12.43 -3.10
N VAL A 110 11.06 12.34 -3.61
CA VAL A 110 12.26 12.18 -2.77
C VAL A 110 12.40 13.33 -1.77
N GLY A 111 12.16 14.57 -2.22
CA GLY A 111 12.15 15.75 -1.35
C GLY A 111 11.09 15.67 -0.26
N PHE A 112 9.87 15.27 -0.61
CA PHE A 112 8.77 15.07 0.35
C PHE A 112 9.09 14.00 1.40
N VAL A 113 9.69 12.89 0.97
CA VAL A 113 10.06 11.76 1.84
C VAL A 113 11.18 12.14 2.82
N LYS A 114 12.13 12.98 2.40
CA LYS A 114 13.29 13.37 3.21
C LYS A 114 13.03 14.54 4.17
N GLY A 115 11.96 15.30 3.94
CA GLY A 115 11.57 16.47 4.76
C GLY A 115 12.17 17.76 4.26
#